data_AF-A0A1I7YKL9-F1
#
_entry.id   AF-A0A1I7YKL9-F1
#
_cell.length_a   1.000
_cell.length_b   1.000
_cell.length_c   1.000
_cell.angle_alpha   90.00
_cell.angle_beta   90.00
_cell.angle_gamma   90.00
#
_symmetry.space_group_name_H-M   'P 1'
#
loop_
_entity.id
_entity.type
_entity.pdbx_description
1 polymer ?
#
loop_
_entity_poly.entity_id
_entity_poly.type
_entity_poly.pdbx_seq_one_letter_code
_entity_poly.pdbx_strand_id
1 'polypeptide(L)'
;MDKDLLQAFFDADSLESIQILSNTVPQGDYTQAEIIFNTTEQAQQALNDVDGIPIDDGEENQVLRLLNPAQYAVYDATPNLRPIAPGSSSPAKNESPHKPSVGPSTPPPVVDAPEV
;
A
#
# COMPACT_ATOMS: atom_id res chain seq x y z
N MET A 1 6.37 7.85 -12.93
CA MET A 1 7.44 7.03 -12.32
C MET A 1 8.56 6.72 -13.32
N ASP A 2 9.75 7.28 -13.07
CA ASP A 2 10.93 7.17 -13.93
C ASP A 2 11.94 6.13 -13.44
N LYS A 3 12.77 5.61 -14.35
CA LYS A 3 13.84 4.64 -14.04
C LYS A 3 14.87 5.24 -13.08
N ASP A 4 15.25 6.50 -13.27
CA ASP A 4 16.23 7.18 -12.40
C ASP A 4 15.71 7.32 -10.97
N LEU A 5 14.42 7.57 -10.79
CA LEU A 5 13.78 7.59 -9.47
C LEU A 5 13.83 6.21 -8.80
N LEU A 6 13.53 5.14 -9.54
CA LEU A 6 13.64 3.78 -9.01
C LEU A 6 15.08 3.45 -8.61
N GLN A 7 16.06 3.83 -9.42
CA GLN A 7 17.47 3.65 -9.09
C GLN A 7 17.89 4.40 -7.82
N ALA A 8 17.25 5.54 -7.50
CA ALA A 8 17.56 6.28 -6.28
C ALA A 8 17.14 5.57 -4.99
N PHE A 9 16.22 4.59 -5.04
CA PHE A 9 15.80 3.82 -3.87
C PHE A 9 16.72 2.64 -3.54
N PHE A 10 17.61 2.26 -4.46
CA PHE A 10 18.46 1.09 -4.31
C PHE A 10 19.93 1.45 -4.50
N ASP A 11 20.82 0.81 -3.75
CA ASP A 11 22.25 0.94 -4.00
C ASP A 11 22.61 0.39 -5.39
N ALA A 12 23.28 1.21 -6.21
CA ALA A 12 23.67 0.83 -7.57
C ALA A 12 24.54 -0.43 -7.62
N ASP A 13 25.39 -0.66 -6.61
CA ASP A 13 26.22 -1.85 -6.48
C ASP A 13 25.45 -3.12 -6.11
N SER A 14 24.20 -2.98 -5.65
CA SER A 14 23.32 -4.10 -5.31
C SER A 14 22.44 -4.54 -6.48
N LEU A 15 22.39 -3.74 -7.54
CA LEU A 15 21.54 -3.98 -8.70
C LEU A 15 22.31 -4.64 -9.86
N GLU A 16 21.68 -5.63 -10.46
CA GLU A 16 22.09 -6.16 -11.76
C GLU A 16 21.35 -5.42 -12.88
N SER A 17 20.03 -5.26 -12.76
CA SER A 17 19.23 -4.51 -13.74
C SER A 17 17.91 -4.00 -13.18
N ILE A 18 17.44 -2.89 -13.78
CA ILE A 18 16.07 -2.37 -13.59
C ILE A 18 15.44 -2.19 -14.96
N GLN A 19 14.29 -2.84 -15.15
CA GLN A 19 13.52 -2.76 -16.38
C GLN A 19 12.10 -2.25 -16.08
N ILE A 20 11.76 -1.10 -16.64
CA ILE A 20 10.38 -0.60 -16.61
C ILE A 20 9.54 -1.45 -17.56
N LEU A 21 8.46 -2.02 -17.06
CA LEU A 21 7.50 -2.77 -17.83
C LEU A 21 6.45 -1.78 -18.36
N SER A 22 6.78 -1.16 -19.50
CA SER A 22 5.88 -0.23 -20.19
C SER A 22 4.64 -0.99 -20.67
N ASN A 23 3.47 -0.72 -20.05
CA ASN A 23 2.12 -1.02 -20.54
C ASN A 23 1.41 -2.34 -20.14
N THR A 24 1.66 -2.96 -18.99
CA THR A 24 1.04 -4.27 -18.68
C THR A 24 0.08 -4.33 -17.50
N VAL A 25 -0.70 -3.28 -17.23
CA VAL A 25 -1.96 -3.47 -16.49
C VAL A 25 -3.12 -2.78 -17.21
N PRO A 26 -4.10 -3.51 -17.77
CA PRO A 26 -5.25 -2.94 -18.46
C PRO A 26 -6.25 -2.17 -17.56
N GLN A 27 -5.93 -1.90 -16.29
CA GLN A 27 -6.88 -1.38 -15.30
C GLN A 27 -6.35 -0.28 -14.36
N GLY A 28 -5.21 0.36 -14.62
CA GLY A 28 -4.81 1.54 -13.83
C GLY A 28 -3.52 2.23 -14.28
N ASP A 29 -3.40 3.50 -13.93
CA ASP A 29 -2.27 4.40 -14.17
C ASP A 29 -1.05 4.08 -13.28
N TYR A 30 -0.73 2.79 -13.10
CA TYR A 30 0.41 2.36 -12.28
C TYR A 30 1.59 1.94 -13.16
N THR A 31 2.79 2.37 -12.78
CA THR A 31 4.03 1.94 -13.44
C THR A 31 4.56 0.68 -12.75
N GLN A 32 4.89 -0.33 -13.54
CA GLN A 32 5.51 -1.57 -13.04
C GLN A 32 6.97 -1.64 -13.48
N ALA A 33 7.83 -2.20 -12.63
CA ALA A 33 9.22 -2.47 -12.95
C ALA A 33 9.65 -3.85 -12.43
N GLU A 34 10.53 -4.50 -13.18
CA GLU A 34 11.28 -5.66 -12.73
C GLU A 34 12.67 -5.22 -12.28
N ILE A 35 13.09 -5.70 -11.11
CA ILE A 35 14.36 -5.35 -10.47
C ILE A 35 15.10 -6.64 -10.18
N ILE A 36 16.30 -6.76 -10.74
CA ILE A 36 17.20 -7.89 -10.51
C ILE A 36 18.36 -7.41 -9.64
N PHE A 37 18.59 -8.09 -8.53
CA PHE A 37 19.67 -7.84 -7.60
C PHE A 37 20.81 -8.85 -7.80
N ASN A 38 22.03 -8.46 -7.44
CA ASN A 38 23.21 -9.33 -7.59
C ASN A 38 23.15 -10.55 -6.66
N THR A 39 22.51 -10.43 -5.50
CA THR A 39 22.28 -11.56 -4.58
C THR A 39 20.87 -11.60 -4.01
N THR A 40 20.47 -12.79 -3.55
CA THR A 40 19.18 -13.00 -2.86
C THR A 40 19.09 -12.21 -1.56
N GLU A 41 20.19 -12.09 -0.81
CA GLU A 41 20.24 -11.32 0.44
C GLU A 41 19.98 -9.84 0.17
N GLN A 42 20.53 -9.28 -0.90
CA GLN A 42 20.28 -7.90 -1.32
C GLN A 42 18.83 -7.68 -1.71
N ALA A 43 18.23 -8.62 -2.46
CA ALA A 43 16.80 -8.56 -2.79
C ALA A 43 15.93 -8.62 -1.53
N GLN A 44 16.28 -9.46 -0.56
CA GLN A 44 15.58 -9.59 0.71
C GLN A 44 15.70 -8.31 1.54
N GLN A 45 16.89 -7.70 1.60
CA GLN A 45 17.12 -6.46 2.31
C GLN A 45 16.30 -5.32 1.68
N ALA A 46 16.35 -5.19 0.36
CA ALA A 46 15.56 -4.21 -0.38
C ALA A 46 14.05 -4.34 -0.15
N LEU A 47 13.51 -5.57 -0.03
CA LEU A 47 12.12 -5.81 0.33
C LEU A 47 11.73 -5.25 1.71
N ASN A 48 12.66 -5.23 2.66
CA ASN A 48 12.39 -4.70 4.00
C ASN A 48 12.58 -3.18 4.08
N ASP A 49 13.52 -2.64 3.31
CA ASP A 49 13.92 -1.24 3.41
C ASP A 49 13.08 -0.31 2.52
N VAL A 50 12.64 -0.82 1.36
CA VAL A 50 12.06 0.00 0.28
C VAL A 50 10.55 -0.19 0.13
N ASP A 51 10.01 -1.31 0.60
CA ASP A 51 8.55 -1.52 0.61
C ASP A 51 7.86 -0.54 1.56
N GLY A 52 6.83 0.15 1.05
CA GLY A 52 6.07 1.12 1.84
C GLY A 52 6.61 2.55 1.81
N ILE A 53 7.71 2.83 1.08
CA ILE A 53 8.22 4.20 0.93
C ILE A 53 7.20 5.07 0.16
N PRO A 54 6.79 6.23 0.69
CA PRO A 54 5.94 7.15 -0.05
C PRO A 54 6.73 7.78 -1.21
N ILE A 55 6.10 7.81 -2.38
CA ILE A 55 6.59 8.48 -3.58
C ILE A 55 5.73 9.74 -3.76
N ASP A 56 6.40 10.89 -3.76
CA ASP A 56 5.79 12.17 -4.10
C ASP A 56 6.07 12.46 -5.58
N ASP A 57 5.06 12.21 -6.43
CA ASP A 57 5.10 12.57 -7.86
C ASP A 57 4.43 13.95 -8.10
N GLY A 58 4.23 14.74 -7.03
CA GLY A 58 3.66 16.10 -7.09
C GLY A 58 2.14 16.19 -7.28
N GLU A 59 1.49 15.12 -7.78
CA GLU A 59 0.03 15.04 -7.95
C GLU A 59 -0.66 14.17 -6.89
N GLU A 60 -0.01 13.07 -6.47
CA GLU A 60 -0.58 12.09 -5.55
C GLU A 60 0.49 11.49 -4.63
N ASN A 61 0.13 11.22 -3.37
CA ASN A 61 0.96 10.40 -2.48
C ASN A 61 0.78 8.92 -2.86
N GLN A 62 1.68 8.40 -3.69
CA GLN A 62 1.74 6.98 -3.99
C GLN A 62 2.67 6.28 -3.00
N VAL A 63 2.56 4.96 -2.90
CA VAL A 63 3.41 4.15 -2.02
C VAL A 63 4.11 3.12 -2.89
N LEU A 64 5.44 3.09 -2.82
CA LEU A 64 6.26 2.10 -3.50
C LEU A 64 5.97 0.74 -2.87
N ARG A 65 5.65 -0.24 -3.71
CA ARG A 65 5.40 -1.61 -3.27
C ARG A 65 6.33 -2.55 -3.98
N LEU A 66 7.19 -3.22 -3.20
CA LEU A 66 8.16 -4.17 -3.71
C LEU A 66 7.69 -5.58 -3.38
N LEU A 67 7.56 -6.43 -4.40
CA LEU A 67 7.04 -7.78 -4.27
C LEU A 67 8.09 -8.78 -4.73
N ASN A 68 8.27 -9.86 -3.98
CA ASN A 68 8.99 -11.02 -4.50
C ASN A 68 8.13 -11.77 -5.55
N PRO A 69 8.73 -12.67 -6.35
CA PRO A 69 7.99 -13.37 -7.41
C PRO A 69 6.75 -14.13 -6.94
N ALA A 70 6.79 -14.73 -5.75
CA ALA A 70 5.65 -15.46 -5.19
C ALA A 70 4.52 -14.51 -4.74
N GLN A 71 4.87 -13.37 -4.14
CA GLN A 71 3.94 -12.33 -3.75
C GLN A 71 3.31 -11.65 -4.97
N TYR A 72 4.11 -11.41 -6.03
CA TYR A 72 3.61 -10.89 -7.29
C TYR A 72 2.59 -11.82 -7.93
N ALA A 73 2.83 -13.14 -7.94
CA ALA A 73 1.87 -14.11 -8.48
C ALA A 73 0.52 -14.07 -7.73
N VAL A 74 0.54 -13.90 -6.40
CA VAL A 74 -0.69 -13.74 -5.60
C VAL A 74 -1.36 -12.40 -5.87
N TYR A 75 -0.56 -11.33 -5.97
CA TYR A 75 -1.04 -9.97 -6.24
C TYR A 75 -1.72 -9.87 -7.61
N ASP A 76 -1.10 -10.42 -8.65
CA ASP A 76 -1.63 -10.42 -10.01
C ASP A 76 -2.93 -11.24 -10.12
N ALA A 77 -2.98 -12.38 -9.42
CA ALA A 77 -4.17 -13.22 -9.33
C ALA A 77 -5.33 -12.59 -8.53
N THR A 78 -5.08 -11.55 -7.73
CA THR A 78 -6.07 -10.97 -6.81
C THR A 78 -6.44 -9.53 -7.21
N PRO A 79 -7.54 -9.32 -7.96
CA PRO A 79 -7.90 -7.99 -8.49
C PRO A 79 -8.15 -6.93 -7.40
N ASN A 80 -8.54 -7.32 -6.18
CA ASN A 80 -8.81 -6.40 -5.07
C ASN A 80 -7.55 -5.86 -4.38
N LEU A 81 -6.36 -6.43 -4.65
CA LEU A 81 -5.11 -5.96 -4.06
C LEU A 81 -4.41 -4.90 -4.92
N ARG A 82 -4.87 -4.74 -6.17
CA ARG A 82 -4.42 -3.64 -7.03
C ARG A 82 -4.95 -2.31 -6.47
N PRO A 83 -4.09 -1.29 -6.30
CA PRO A 83 -4.57 0.02 -5.92
C PRO A 83 -5.61 0.47 -6.96
N ILE A 84 -6.73 0.98 -6.44
CA ILE A 84 -7.88 1.37 -7.25
C ILE A 84 -7.58 2.80 -7.68
N ALA A 85 -7.40 3.02 -8.98
CA ALA A 85 -7.18 4.37 -9.52
C ALA A 85 -8.31 5.31 -9.04
N PRO A 86 -8.01 6.58 -8.71
CA PRO A 86 -9.03 7.55 -8.31
C PRO A 86 -9.96 7.81 -9.50
N GLY A 87 -11.08 7.08 -9.52
CA GLY A 87 -12.03 7.07 -10.63
C GLY A 87 -12.77 5.74 -10.78
N SER A 88 -12.21 4.64 -10.28
CA SER A 88 -12.89 3.33 -10.28
C SER A 88 -13.72 3.15 -9.00
N SER A 89 -14.82 3.90 -8.90
CA SER A 89 -15.87 3.59 -7.94
C SER A 89 -16.53 2.25 -8.35
N SER A 90 -16.11 1.15 -7.73
CA SER A 90 -16.91 -0.08 -7.66
C SER A 90 -17.30 -0.34 -6.20
N PRO A 91 -18.54 -0.79 -5.96
CA PRO A 91 -19.23 -0.54 -4.69
C PRO A 91 -18.61 -1.35 -3.56
N ALA A 92 -18.33 -0.65 -2.45
CA ALA A 92 -18.01 -1.27 -1.18
C ALA A 92 -19.04 -2.36 -0.87
N LYS A 93 -18.59 -3.63 -0.86
CA LYS A 93 -19.39 -4.70 -0.29
C LYS A 93 -19.31 -4.51 1.22
N ASN A 94 -20.34 -3.82 1.70
CA ASN A 94 -20.65 -3.49 3.07
C ASN A 94 -20.65 -4.75 3.95
N GLU A 95 -19.51 -5.09 4.55
CA GLU A 95 -19.49 -5.91 5.77
C GLU A 95 -19.24 -4.97 6.96
N SER A 96 -20.34 -4.39 7.43
CA SER A 96 -20.43 -3.78 8.75
C SER A 96 -19.97 -4.81 9.79
N PRO A 97 -18.99 -4.51 10.66
CA PRO A 97 -18.81 -5.31 11.86
C PRO A 97 -20.00 -5.00 12.77
N HIS A 98 -20.92 -5.95 12.88
CA HIS A 98 -21.94 -5.95 13.93
C HIS A 98 -21.24 -5.89 15.29
N LYS A 99 -21.16 -4.70 15.87
CA LYS A 99 -20.83 -4.53 17.29
C LYS A 99 -21.99 -5.13 18.09
N PRO A 100 -21.77 -6.12 18.97
CA PRO A 100 -22.83 -6.57 19.86
C PRO A 100 -23.15 -5.47 20.85
N SER A 101 -24.43 -5.08 20.88
CA SER A 101 -25.02 -4.18 21.86
C SER A 101 -24.97 -4.83 23.25
N VAL A 102 -24.23 -4.23 24.18
CA VAL A 102 -24.21 -4.62 25.59
C VAL A 102 -24.45 -3.39 26.48
N GLY A 103 -25.71 -3.24 26.91
CA GLY A 103 -26.15 -2.77 28.24
C GLY A 103 -26.08 -1.28 28.58
N PRO A 104 -27.21 -0.63 28.95
CA PRO A 104 -27.19 0.61 29.70
C PRO A 104 -27.27 0.28 31.20
N SER A 105 -26.20 0.58 31.95
CA SER A 105 -26.27 0.66 33.42
C SER A 105 -25.36 1.78 33.90
N THR A 106 -25.95 2.96 34.08
CA THR A 106 -25.37 4.04 34.89
C THR A 106 -26.46 4.60 35.80
N PRO A 107 -26.25 4.67 37.13
CA PRO A 107 -27.21 5.22 38.09
C PRO A 107 -27.32 6.76 38.00
N PRO A 108 -28.34 7.39 38.62
CA PRO A 108 -28.67 8.80 38.39
C PRO A 108 -27.67 9.77 39.03
N PRO A 109 -27.60 11.03 38.54
CA PRO A 109 -26.76 12.07 39.14
C PRO A 109 -27.35 12.56 40.48
N VAL A 110 -26.48 12.69 41.49
CA VAL A 110 -26.76 13.42 42.73
C VAL A 110 -26.92 14.91 42.41
N VAL A 111 -28.02 15.49 42.87
CA VAL A 111 -28.27 16.93 42.85
C VAL A 111 -27.40 17.61 43.92
N ASP A 112 -26.57 18.57 43.51
CA ASP A 112 -25.92 19.50 44.44
C ASP A 112 -26.30 20.93 44.02
N ALA A 113 -26.92 21.64 44.95
CA ALA A 113 -27.53 22.95 44.77
C ALA A 113 -26.52 24.07 45.04
N PRO A 114 -26.57 25.20 44.34
CA PRO A 114 -26.04 26.44 44.86
C PRO A 114 -27.16 27.23 45.56
N GLU A 115 -26.93 27.49 46.84
CA GLU A 115 -27.66 28.39 47.73
C GLU A 115 -27.56 29.85 47.21
N VAL A 116 -28.70 30.54 47.13
CA VAL A 116 -28.80 32.02 47.15
C VAL A 116 -30.07 32.44 47.89
#